data_AF-W0PDK6-F1
#
_entry.id   AF-W0PDK6-F1
#
_cell.length_a   1.000
_cell.length_b   1.000
_cell.length_c   1.000
_cell.angle_alpha   90.00
_cell.angle_beta   90.00
_cell.angle_gamma   90.00
#
_symmetry.space_group_name_H-M   'P 1'
#
loop_
_entity.id
_entity.type
_entity.pdbx_description
1 polymer ?
#
loop_
_entity_poly.entity_id
_entity_poly.type
_entity_poly.pdbx_seq_one_letter_code
_entity_poly.pdbx_strand_id
1 'polypeptide(L)'
;MLNQLWRARPANHFRYKTVAGFLACFFGVLGLQGWYLKRPIAPVITLFSLAMLAWSFTQPVWWDSMPFFFLFIPLWAGFIESAVYCLIADAKFDALYNVNQLRRKPSGVPPGLMALLNLLIAGMVCMFTLSMVVAHVTCLDMAC
;
A
#
# COMPACT_ATOMS: atom_id res chain seq x y z
N MET A 1 -6.86 21.08 2.13
CA MET A 1 -5.45 20.75 2.49
C MET A 1 -5.07 19.28 2.25
N LEU A 2 -5.96 18.29 2.46
CA LEU A 2 -5.62 16.86 2.26
C LEU A 2 -5.02 16.53 0.86
N ASN A 3 -5.52 17.16 -0.22
CA ASN A 3 -4.98 16.94 -1.58
C ASN A 3 -3.52 17.40 -1.77
N GLN A 4 -2.97 18.25 -0.88
CA GLN A 4 -1.55 18.59 -0.92
C GLN A 4 -0.69 17.53 -0.23
N LEU A 5 -1.23 16.84 0.79
CA LEU A 5 -0.51 15.78 1.49
C LEU A 5 -0.31 14.53 0.63
N TRP A 6 -1.20 14.32 -0.33
CA TRP A 6 -1.12 13.22 -1.29
C TRP A 6 -0.25 13.53 -2.52
N ARG A 7 0.10 14.81 -2.75
CA ARG A 7 0.95 15.19 -3.87
C ARG A 7 2.42 14.84 -3.60
N ALA A 8 3.03 14.19 -4.58
CA ALA A 8 4.46 13.94 -4.58
C ALA A 8 5.23 15.24 -4.72
N ARG A 9 6.34 15.36 -3.99
CA ARG A 9 7.32 16.44 -4.24
C ARG A 9 7.96 16.25 -5.62
N PRO A 10 8.38 17.35 -6.29
CA PRO A 10 9.04 17.29 -7.58
C PRO A 10 10.24 16.34 -7.54
N ALA A 11 10.31 15.45 -8.52
CA ALA A 11 11.32 14.40 -8.58
C ALA A 11 12.61 14.95 -9.22
N ASN A 12 13.75 14.61 -8.63
CA ASN A 12 15.08 14.92 -9.17
C ASN A 12 15.58 13.83 -10.16
N HIS A 13 14.79 12.77 -10.35
CA HIS A 13 15.08 11.63 -11.21
C HIS A 13 13.78 11.02 -11.75
N PHE A 14 13.82 10.45 -12.95
CA PHE A 14 12.64 9.80 -13.55
C PHE A 14 12.21 8.57 -12.75
N ARG A 15 10.93 8.50 -12.40
CA ARG A 15 10.35 7.40 -11.60
C ARG A 15 9.55 6.44 -12.46
N TYR A 16 9.72 5.14 -12.20
CA TYR A 16 9.03 4.08 -12.93
C TYR A 16 7.78 3.62 -12.19
N LYS A 17 6.66 3.55 -12.91
CA LYS A 17 5.36 3.14 -12.35
C LYS A 17 5.34 1.68 -11.87
N THR A 18 6.11 0.80 -12.49
CA THR A 18 6.26 -0.61 -12.05
C THR A 18 6.90 -0.72 -10.67
N VAL A 19 7.91 0.11 -10.39
CA VAL A 19 8.57 0.13 -9.08
C VAL A 19 7.61 0.67 -8.02
N ALA A 20 6.84 1.72 -8.36
CA ALA A 20 5.81 2.25 -7.47
C ALA A 20 4.70 1.22 -7.17
N GLY A 21 4.24 0.48 -8.18
CA GLY A 21 3.27 -0.61 -8.01
C GLY A 21 3.82 -1.76 -7.18
N PHE A 22 5.04 -2.22 -7.45
CA PHE A 22 5.70 -3.27 -6.67
C PHE A 22 5.86 -2.89 -5.19
N LEU A 23 6.34 -1.67 -4.92
CA LEU A 23 6.46 -1.17 -3.54
C LEU A 23 5.10 -1.07 -2.86
N ALA A 24 4.06 -0.65 -3.57
CA ALA A 24 2.71 -0.56 -3.01
C ALA A 24 2.12 -1.95 -2.71
N CYS A 25 2.41 -2.95 -3.55
CA CYS A 25 1.94 -4.32 -3.38
C CYS A 25 2.58 -5.03 -2.18
N PHE A 26 3.92 -5.02 -2.10
CA PHE A 26 4.63 -5.77 -1.05
C PHE A 26 4.86 -4.97 0.23
N PHE A 27 5.02 -3.66 0.09
CA PHE A 27 5.39 -2.77 1.20
C PHE A 27 4.34 -1.69 1.45
N GLY A 28 3.11 -1.93 1.00
CA GLY A 28 1.95 -1.07 1.22
C GLY A 28 1.67 -0.80 2.70
N VAL A 29 1.82 -1.82 3.54
CA VAL A 29 1.71 -1.71 5.01
C VAL A 29 2.66 -0.65 5.56
N LEU A 30 3.89 -0.59 5.03
CA LEU A 30 4.88 0.39 5.45
C LEU A 30 4.80 1.69 4.64
N GLY A 31 3.90 1.83 3.68
CA GLY A 31 3.80 3.04 2.86
C GLY A 31 5.08 3.37 2.07
N LEU A 32 5.91 2.37 1.75
CA LEU A 32 7.19 2.58 1.05
C LEU A 32 6.99 3.22 -0.34
N GLN A 33 5.85 2.97 -1.00
CA GLN A 33 5.47 3.66 -2.23
C GLN A 33 5.37 5.18 -2.04
N GLY A 34 4.91 5.63 -0.87
CA GLY A 34 4.89 7.04 -0.50
C GLY A 34 6.28 7.63 -0.35
N TRP A 35 7.23 6.87 0.20
CA TRP A 35 8.64 7.27 0.31
C TRP A 35 9.31 7.37 -1.07
N TYR A 36 9.08 6.40 -1.95
CA TYR A 36 9.56 6.43 -3.33
C TYR A 36 9.04 7.66 -4.09
N LEU A 37 7.75 7.94 -3.94
CA LEU A 37 7.09 9.11 -4.54
C LEU A 37 7.38 10.42 -3.76
N LYS A 38 8.10 10.38 -2.63
CA LYS A 38 8.38 11.51 -1.73
C LYS A 38 7.11 12.27 -1.33
N ARG A 39 6.03 11.55 -1.03
CA ARG A 39 4.80 12.11 -0.50
C ARG A 39 5.00 12.51 0.97
N PRO A 40 4.49 13.67 1.42
CA PRO A 40 4.63 14.10 2.80
C PRO A 40 3.84 13.24 3.79
N ILE A 41 2.83 12.49 3.34
CA ILE A 41 2.06 11.56 4.19
C ILE A 41 2.76 10.21 4.43
N ALA A 42 3.79 9.89 3.65
CA ALA A 42 4.54 8.63 3.76
C ALA A 42 5.07 8.35 5.18
N PRO A 43 5.71 9.30 5.89
CA PRO A 43 6.17 9.08 7.27
C PRO A 43 5.02 8.81 8.25
N VAL A 44 3.84 9.39 8.03
CA VAL A 44 2.67 9.20 8.90
C VAL A 44 2.18 7.76 8.79
N ILE A 45 2.09 7.23 7.56
CA ILE A 45 1.67 5.84 7.32
C ILE A 45 2.68 4.86 7.93
N THR A 46 4.00 5.08 7.75
CA THR A 46 5.02 4.24 8.40
C THR A 46 4.89 4.26 9.92
N LEU A 47 4.75 5.45 10.52
CA LEU A 47 4.69 5.58 11.97
C LEU A 47 3.42 4.93 12.53
N PHE A 48 2.28 5.09 11.85
CA PHE A 48 1.04 4.43 12.21
C PHE A 48 1.20 2.90 12.21
N SER A 49 1.73 2.34 11.11
CA SER A 49 1.91 0.89 11.00
C SER A 49 2.93 0.35 12.02
N LEU A 50 4.02 1.06 12.27
CA LEU A 50 4.98 0.68 13.30
C LEU A 50 4.39 0.77 14.71
N ALA A 51 3.59 1.79 15.01
CA ALA A 51 2.94 1.95 16.31
C ALA A 51 1.90 0.85 16.57
N MET A 52 1.06 0.54 15.58
CA MET A 52 0.07 -0.54 15.68
C MET A 52 0.75 -1.91 15.81
N LEU A 53 1.85 -2.13 15.08
CA LEU A 53 2.63 -3.37 15.19
C LEU A 53 3.32 -3.49 16.56
N ALA A 54 3.93 -2.41 17.06
CA ALA A 54 4.54 -2.39 18.38
C ALA A 54 3.49 -2.64 19.49
N TRP A 55 2.29 -2.08 19.34
CA TRP A 55 1.19 -2.34 20.26
C TRP A 55 0.72 -3.79 20.19
N SER A 56 0.61 -4.38 19.00
CA SER A 56 0.26 -5.79 18.82
C SER A 56 1.19 -6.74 19.60
N PHE A 57 2.50 -6.45 19.68
CA PHE A 57 3.45 -7.26 20.46
C PHE A 57 3.25 -7.21 21.99
N THR A 58 2.48 -6.26 22.51
CA THR A 58 2.16 -6.19 23.95
C THR A 58 0.96 -7.06 24.33
N GLN A 59 0.23 -7.58 23.35
CA GLN A 59 -0.96 -8.40 23.55
C GLN A 59 -0.59 -9.87 23.79
N PRO A 60 -1.41 -10.64 24.52
CA PRO A 60 -1.14 -12.06 24.78
C PRO A 60 -1.06 -12.89 23.49
N VAL A 61 -1.87 -12.54 22.49
CA VAL A 61 -1.80 -13.10 21.14
C VAL A 61 -1.65 -11.95 20.16
N TRP A 62 -0.44 -11.78 19.62
CA TRP A 62 -0.12 -10.63 18.77
C TRP A 62 -0.96 -10.57 17.48
N TRP A 63 -1.19 -11.71 16.83
CA TRP A 63 -1.97 -11.80 15.58
C TRP A 63 -3.49 -11.75 15.78
N ASP A 64 -3.98 -12.04 16.98
CA ASP A 64 -5.41 -12.03 17.32
C ASP A 64 -5.75 -10.84 18.21
N SER A 65 -5.45 -9.64 17.72
CA SER A 65 -5.60 -8.42 18.49
C SER A 65 -6.08 -7.25 17.65
N MET A 66 -6.85 -6.36 18.28
CA MET A 66 -7.37 -5.15 17.62
C MET A 66 -6.26 -4.30 16.95
N PRO A 67 -5.08 -4.07 17.59
CA PRO A 67 -3.99 -3.34 16.94
C PRO A 67 -3.48 -4.00 15.66
N PHE A 68 -3.44 -5.33 15.60
CA PHE A 68 -3.03 -6.06 14.41
C PHE A 68 -4.04 -5.89 13.27
N PHE A 69 -5.33 -5.91 13.56
CA PHE A 69 -6.36 -5.67 12.54
C PHE A 69 -6.31 -4.26 11.94
N PHE A 70 -5.88 -3.25 12.70
CA PHE A 70 -5.64 -1.92 12.14
C PHE A 70 -4.52 -1.89 11.08
N LEU A 71 -3.59 -2.84 11.08
CA LEU A 71 -2.57 -2.96 10.02
C LEU A 71 -3.14 -3.38 8.66
N PHE A 72 -4.37 -3.93 8.63
CA PHE A 72 -5.04 -4.21 7.37
C PHE A 72 -5.42 -2.94 6.62
N ILE A 73 -5.65 -1.82 7.30
CA ILE A 73 -5.98 -0.54 6.64
C ILE A 73 -4.86 -0.09 5.68
N PRO A 74 -3.60 0.09 6.13
CA PRO A 74 -2.51 0.45 5.22
C PRO A 74 -2.16 -0.67 4.23
N LEU A 75 -2.36 -1.94 4.59
CA LEU A 75 -2.21 -3.08 3.67
C LEU A 75 -3.13 -2.93 2.45
N TRP A 76 -4.42 -2.72 2.69
CA TRP A 76 -5.43 -2.55 1.66
C TRP A 76 -5.22 -1.29 0.83
N ALA A 77 -4.87 -0.17 1.49
CA ALA A 77 -4.49 1.05 0.80
C ALA A 77 -3.33 0.81 -0.18
N GLY A 78 -2.33 0.01 0.23
CA GLY A 78 -1.22 -0.43 -0.62
C GLY A 78 -1.66 -1.18 -1.89
N PHE A 79 -2.53 -2.18 -1.75
CA PHE A 79 -3.05 -2.92 -2.91
C PHE A 79 -3.86 -2.05 -3.88
N ILE A 80 -4.66 -1.12 -3.35
CA ILE A 80 -5.42 -0.17 -4.17
C ILE A 80 -4.45 0.76 -4.91
N GLU A 81 -3.45 1.32 -4.22
CA GLU A 81 -2.46 2.18 -4.84
C GLU A 81 -1.63 1.46 -5.90
N SER A 82 -1.24 0.21 -5.64
CA SER A 82 -0.57 -0.66 -6.59
C SER A 82 -1.38 -0.84 -7.87
N ALA A 83 -2.67 -1.19 -7.74
CA ALA A 83 -3.58 -1.30 -8.87
C ALA A 83 -3.69 0.02 -9.65
N VAL A 84 -3.83 1.14 -8.93
CA VAL A 84 -3.91 2.48 -9.54
C VAL A 84 -2.63 2.81 -10.32
N TYR A 85 -1.43 2.58 -9.75
CA TYR A 85 -0.17 2.87 -10.45
C TYR A 85 0.07 1.96 -11.66
N CYS A 86 -0.39 0.71 -11.60
CA CYS A 86 -0.24 -0.22 -12.71
C CYS A 86 -1.21 0.08 -13.85
N LEU A 87 -2.44 0.53 -13.55
CA LEU A 87 -3.51 0.75 -14.53
C LEU A 87 -3.58 2.20 -15.05
N ILE A 88 -2.99 3.17 -14.34
CA ILE A 88 -2.97 4.55 -14.81
C ILE A 88 -2.13 4.67 -16.10
N ALA A 89 -2.65 5.48 -17.04
CA ALA A 89 -1.95 5.78 -18.28
C ALA A 89 -0.61 6.47 -17.99
N ASP A 90 0.42 6.13 -18.75
CA ASP A 90 1.79 6.64 -18.54
C ASP A 90 1.83 8.16 -18.55
N ALA A 91 1.14 8.78 -19.50
CA ALA A 91 1.09 10.25 -19.63
C ALA A 91 0.53 10.91 -18.37
N LYS A 92 -0.48 10.28 -17.76
CA LYS A 92 -1.09 10.77 -16.52
C LYS A 92 -0.18 10.52 -15.31
N PHE A 93 0.53 9.40 -15.26
CA PHE A 93 1.54 9.14 -14.22
C PHE A 93 2.68 10.16 -14.28
N ASP A 94 3.22 10.40 -15.47
CA ASP A 94 4.35 11.31 -15.64
C ASP A 94 3.95 12.77 -15.36
N ALA A 95 2.75 13.18 -15.74
CA ALA A 95 2.21 14.49 -15.39
C ALA A 95 2.04 14.69 -13.87
N LEU A 96 1.83 13.61 -13.11
CA LEU A 96 1.65 13.67 -11.65
C LEU A 96 2.97 13.58 -10.88
N TYR A 97 3.92 12.76 -11.35
CA TYR A 97 5.09 12.36 -10.56
C TYR A 97 6.44 12.73 -11.19
N ASN A 98 6.46 13.01 -12.48
CA ASN A 98 7.67 13.27 -13.28
C ASN A 98 7.58 14.63 -14.01
N VAL A 99 6.97 15.64 -13.37
CA VAL A 99 6.87 17.00 -13.91
C VAL A 99 8.27 17.52 -14.28
N ASN A 100 8.43 18.03 -15.50
CA ASN A 100 9.69 18.53 -16.08
C ASN A 100 10.75 17.46 -16.40
N GLN A 101 10.39 16.17 -16.43
CA GLN A 101 11.30 15.10 -16.83
C GLN A 101 10.95 14.57 -18.22
N LEU A 102 11.95 14.41 -19.10
CA LEU A 102 11.78 13.81 -20.41
C LEU A 102 11.62 12.29 -20.29
N ARG A 103 10.49 11.76 -20.79
CA ARG A 103 10.27 10.32 -20.86
C ARG A 103 11.28 9.67 -21.80
N ARG A 104 12.13 8.79 -21.28
CA ARG A 104 13.12 8.04 -22.09
C ARG A 104 12.55 6.79 -22.77
N LYS A 105 11.51 6.16 -22.21
CA LYS A 105 10.91 4.91 -22.76
C LYS A 105 9.44 4.76 -22.35
N PRO A 106 8.55 4.25 -23.22
CA PRO A 106 7.19 3.87 -22.81
C PRO A 106 7.23 2.73 -21.79
N SER A 107 6.27 2.69 -20.86
CA SER A 107 6.13 1.53 -19.99
C SER A 107 5.61 0.37 -20.85
N GLY A 108 6.38 -0.72 -20.90
CA GLY A 108 6.02 -1.89 -21.71
C GLY A 108 4.92 -2.71 -21.05
N VAL A 109 4.93 -4.02 -21.30
CA VAL A 109 4.11 -5.06 -20.63
C VAL A 109 4.24 -5.15 -19.09
N PRO A 110 5.39 -4.83 -18.45
CA PRO A 110 5.60 -5.05 -17.01
C PRO A 110 4.53 -4.52 -16.03
N PRO A 111 3.87 -3.37 -16.25
CA PRO A 111 2.82 -2.88 -15.36
C PRO A 111 1.55 -3.74 -15.38
N GLY A 112 1.21 -4.32 -16.54
CA GLY A 112 0.05 -5.21 -16.65
C GLY A 112 0.26 -6.51 -15.89
N LEU A 113 1.48 -7.08 -15.95
CA LEU A 113 1.85 -8.25 -15.16
C LEU A 113 1.80 -7.96 -13.65
N MET A 114 2.26 -6.77 -13.25
CA MET A 114 2.17 -6.32 -11.85
C MET A 114 0.72 -6.11 -11.40
N ALA A 115 -0.17 -5.62 -12.27
CA ALA A 115 -1.60 -5.53 -11.95
C ALA A 115 -2.22 -6.92 -11.71
N LEU A 116 -1.90 -7.90 -12.56
CA LEU A 116 -2.35 -9.28 -12.40
C LEU A 116 -1.84 -9.90 -11.10
N LEU A 117 -0.54 -9.74 -10.81
CA LEU A 117 0.07 -10.21 -9.57
C LEU A 117 -0.58 -9.55 -8.35
N ASN A 118 -0.80 -8.24 -8.41
CA ASN A 118 -1.47 -7.48 -7.35
C ASN A 118 -2.88 -8.01 -7.10
N LEU A 119 -3.65 -8.29 -8.15
CA LEU A 119 -4.99 -8.85 -8.02
C LEU A 119 -4.97 -10.23 -7.35
N LEU A 120 -4.03 -11.09 -7.75
CA LEU A 120 -3.88 -12.44 -7.18
C LEU A 120 -3.52 -12.39 -5.69
N ILE A 121 -2.53 -11.58 -5.32
CA ILE A 121 -2.10 -11.42 -3.92
C ILE A 121 -3.21 -10.76 -3.09
N ALA A 122 -3.82 -9.67 -3.58
CA ALA A 122 -4.89 -8.99 -2.88
C ALA A 122 -6.10 -9.91 -2.64
N GLY A 123 -6.42 -10.79 -3.60
CA GLY A 123 -7.48 -11.79 -3.44
C GLY A 123 -7.17 -12.82 -2.34
N MET A 124 -5.94 -13.32 -2.28
CA MET A 124 -5.50 -14.24 -1.20
C MET A 124 -5.55 -13.56 0.17
N VAL A 125 -5.01 -12.34 0.25
CA VAL A 125 -5.03 -11.56 1.50
C VAL A 125 -6.46 -11.20 1.90
N CYS A 126 -7.36 -10.95 0.94
CA CYS A 126 -8.79 -10.73 1.21
C CYS A 126 -9.41 -11.85 2.03
N MET A 127 -9.27 -13.08 1.51
CA MET A 127 -9.84 -14.26 2.14
C MET A 127 -9.20 -14.53 3.50
N PHE A 128 -7.89 -14.32 3.61
CA PHE A 128 -7.18 -14.45 4.88
C PHE A 128 -7.66 -13.45 5.93
N THR A 129 -7.77 -12.16 5.56
CA THR A 129 -8.26 -11.11 6.45
C THR A 129 -9.69 -11.37 6.91
N LEU A 130 -10.59 -11.76 5.99
CA LEU A 130 -11.97 -12.10 6.34
C LEU A 130 -12.03 -13.30 7.30
N SER A 131 -11.26 -14.35 7.01
CA SER A 131 -11.18 -15.54 7.87
C SER A 131 -10.72 -15.20 9.29
N MET A 132 -9.66 -14.40 9.42
CA MET A 132 -9.14 -13.94 10.72
C MET A 132 -10.17 -13.15 11.53
N VAL A 133 -10.87 -12.20 10.89
CA VAL A 133 -11.89 -11.40 11.58
C VAL A 133 -13.07 -12.27 12.02
N VAL A 134 -13.54 -13.18 11.17
CA VAL A 134 -14.62 -14.11 11.52
C VAL A 134 -14.20 -15.01 12.68
N ALA A 135 -13.00 -15.58 12.64
CA ALA A 135 -12.48 -16.43 13.72
C ALA A 135 -12.36 -15.67 15.05
N HIS A 136 -11.92 -14.42 15.02
CA HIS A 136 -11.84 -13.57 16.21
C HIS A 136 -13.22 -13.31 16.81
N VAL A 137 -14.20 -12.92 15.98
CA VAL A 137 -15.57 -12.63 16.43
C VAL A 137 -16.25 -13.89 16.98
N THR A 138 -16.13 -15.03 16.29
CA THR A 138 -16.73 -16.27 16.79
C THR A 138 -16.07 -16.78 18.08
N CYS A 139 -14.76 -16.59 18.23
CA CYS A 139 -14.06 -16.91 19.48
C CYS A 139 -14.55 -16.06 20.65
N LEU A 140 -14.79 -14.75 20.42
CA LEU A 140 -15.37 -13.86 21.41
C LEU A 140 -16.80 -14.28 21.81
N ASP A 141 -17.62 -14.68 20.84
CA ASP A 141 -18.99 -15.13 21.09
C ASP A 141 -19.06 -16.45 21.90
N MET A 142 -18.08 -17.34 21.74
CA MET A 142 -18.01 -18.61 22.48
C MET A 142 -17.42 -18.48 23.89
N ALA A 143 -16.76 -17.36 24.21
CA ALA A 143 -16.15 -17.09 25.50
C ALA A 143 -17.07 -16.32 26.48
N CYS A 144 -18.21 -15.82 26.00
CA CYS A 144 -19.30 -15.21 26.79
C CYS A 144 -20.42 -16.22 27.06
#